data_AF-A7ZG42-F1
#
_entry.id   AF-A7ZG42-F1
#
_cell.length_a   1.000
_cell.length_b   1.000
_cell.length_c   1.000
_cell.angle_alpha   90.00
_cell.angle_beta   90.00
_cell.angle_gamma   90.00
#
_symmetry.space_group_name_H-M   'P 1'
#
loop_
_entity.id
_entity.type
_entity.pdbx_description
1 polymer ?
#
loop_
_entity_poly.entity_id
_entity_poly.type
_entity_poly.pdbx_seq_one_letter_code
_entity_poly.pdbx_strand_id
1 'polypeptide(L)'
;MRTSKHKATILRLMIKHGRVTGANCLHISNANHYLGELFKEGILDAETMHVKGRANFKEWWIKDTPEAREKAKLYLEPSKKESIQNPNAIKSR
;
A
#
# COMPACT_ATOMS: atom_id res chain seq x y z
N MET A 1 10.80 6.77 2.64
CA MET A 1 11.43 5.70 1.81
C MET A 1 11.10 4.24 2.20
N ARG A 2 10.57 3.91 3.40
CA ARG A 2 10.05 2.55 3.73
C ARG A 2 8.53 2.44 3.78
N THR A 3 7.85 3.45 4.33
CA THR A 3 6.38 3.55 4.43
C THR A 3 5.68 3.39 3.07
N SER A 4 6.17 4.08 2.05
CA SER A 4 5.64 3.98 0.68
C SER A 4 5.80 2.58 0.07
N LYS A 5 6.89 1.84 0.39
CA LYS A 5 7.07 0.45 -0.08
C LYS A 5 6.08 -0.52 0.57
N HIS A 6 5.82 -0.39 1.86
CA HIS A 6 4.84 -1.25 2.55
C HIS A 6 3.41 -1.00 2.05
N LYS A 7 3.02 0.27 1.86
CA LYS A 7 1.75 0.64 1.23
C LYS A 7 1.63 0.03 -0.18
N ALA A 8 2.67 0.15 -1.00
CA ALA A 8 2.70 -0.44 -2.34
C ALA A 8 2.55 -1.98 -2.31
N THR A 9 3.23 -2.67 -1.39
CA THR A 9 3.09 -4.13 -1.23
C THR A 9 1.66 -4.51 -0.84
N ILE A 10 1.03 -3.80 0.10
CA ILE A 10 -0.37 -4.04 0.49
C ILE A 10 -1.31 -3.89 -0.71
N LEU A 11 -1.15 -2.81 -1.49
CA LEU A 11 -1.97 -2.58 -2.68
C LEU A 11 -1.76 -3.68 -3.74
N ARG A 12 -0.54 -4.19 -3.91
CA ARG A 12 -0.27 -5.33 -4.80
C ARG A 12 -0.95 -6.62 -4.34
N LEU A 13 -1.00 -6.87 -3.03
CA LEU A 13 -1.74 -8.02 -2.48
C LEU A 13 -3.23 -7.91 -2.78
N MET A 14 -3.81 -6.72 -2.65
CA MET A 14 -5.22 -6.47 -2.99
C MET A 14 -5.49 -6.60 -4.50
N ILE A 15 -4.58 -6.16 -5.36
CA ILE A 15 -4.72 -6.40 -6.81
C ILE A 15 -4.72 -7.90 -7.13
N LYS A 16 -3.88 -8.67 -6.44
CA LYS A 16 -3.76 -10.12 -6.67
C LYS A 16 -4.93 -10.92 -6.10
N HIS A 17 -5.43 -10.54 -4.92
CA HIS A 17 -6.39 -11.34 -4.15
C HIS A 17 -7.78 -10.70 -4.04
N GLY A 18 -7.95 -9.46 -4.51
CA GLY A 18 -9.14 -8.66 -4.31
C GLY A 18 -9.22 -8.11 -2.89
N ARG A 19 -9.89 -8.85 -2.01
CA ARG A 19 -10.04 -8.51 -0.59
C ARG A 19 -8.91 -9.12 0.23
N VAL A 20 -8.42 -8.39 1.21
CA VAL A 20 -7.37 -8.88 2.13
C VAL A 20 -7.73 -8.57 3.57
N THR A 21 -7.29 -9.44 4.47
CA THR A 21 -7.32 -9.21 5.91
C THR A 21 -5.93 -8.82 6.41
N GLY A 22 -5.84 -8.36 7.67
CA GLY A 22 -4.55 -8.18 8.33
C GLY A 22 -3.68 -9.44 8.31
N ALA A 23 -4.28 -10.65 8.30
CA ALA A 23 -3.57 -11.92 8.23
C ALA A 23 -2.78 -12.08 6.91
N ASN A 24 -3.36 -11.64 5.78
CA ASN A 24 -2.69 -11.67 4.48
C ASN A 24 -1.46 -10.75 4.45
N CYS A 25 -1.45 -9.71 5.30
CA CYS A 25 -0.40 -8.71 5.38
C CYS A 25 0.59 -8.96 6.53
N LEU A 26 0.56 -10.10 7.23
CA LEU A 26 1.39 -10.37 8.43
C LEU A 26 2.91 -10.29 8.19
N HIS A 27 3.36 -10.50 6.95
CA HIS A 27 4.76 -10.35 6.57
C HIS A 27 5.22 -8.87 6.47
N ILE A 28 4.30 -7.92 6.68
CA ILE A 28 4.54 -6.49 6.65
C ILE A 28 4.45 -5.98 8.08
N SER A 29 5.57 -5.47 8.61
CA SER A 29 5.58 -4.86 9.94
C SER A 29 4.58 -3.68 9.98
N ASN A 30 3.80 -3.58 11.05
CA ASN A 30 2.77 -2.55 11.21
C ASN A 30 1.71 -2.51 10.08
N ALA A 31 1.38 -3.65 9.46
CA ALA A 31 0.38 -3.72 8.38
C ALA A 31 -0.94 -2.99 8.69
N ASN A 32 -1.48 -3.15 9.90
CA ASN A 32 -2.72 -2.49 10.32
C ASN A 32 -2.62 -0.97 10.32
N HIS A 33 -1.44 -0.41 10.62
CA HIS A 33 -1.22 1.03 10.54
C HIS A 33 -1.30 1.51 9.09
N TYR A 34 -0.61 0.83 8.17
CA TYR A 34 -0.62 1.20 6.74
C TYR A 34 -1.99 1.00 6.08
N LEU A 35 -2.73 -0.04 6.45
CA LEU A 35 -4.12 -0.22 6.04
C LEU A 35 -4.98 0.98 6.50
N GLY A 36 -4.80 1.41 7.76
CA GLY A 36 -5.48 2.58 8.30
C GLY A 36 -5.10 3.89 7.59
N GLU A 37 -3.83 4.08 7.21
CA GLU A 37 -3.40 5.25 6.44
C GLU A 37 -4.02 5.26 5.04
N LEU A 38 -3.95 4.15 4.31
CA LEU A 38 -4.53 4.03 2.95
C LEU A 38 -6.05 4.23 2.96
N PHE A 39 -6.73 3.80 4.04
CA PHE A 39 -8.15 4.09 4.26
C PHE A 39 -8.41 5.58 4.48
N LYS A 40 -7.63 6.24 5.34
CA LYS A 40 -7.74 7.71 5.56
C LYS A 40 -7.47 8.52 4.29
N GLU A 41 -6.60 8.04 3.42
CA GLU A 41 -6.31 8.64 2.12
C GLU A 41 -7.45 8.46 1.08
N GLY A 42 -8.45 7.63 1.42
CA GLY A 42 -9.60 7.31 0.57
C GLY A 42 -9.30 6.29 -0.53
N ILE A 43 -8.23 5.51 -0.39
CA ILE A 43 -7.82 4.49 -1.36
C ILE A 43 -8.55 3.17 -1.09
N LEU A 44 -8.81 2.87 0.17
CA LEU A 44 -9.42 1.61 0.60
C LEU A 44 -10.83 1.81 1.12
N ASP A 45 -11.64 0.78 0.96
CA ASP A 45 -12.81 0.52 1.79
C ASP A 45 -12.54 -0.67 2.72
N ALA A 46 -13.35 -0.78 3.77
CA ALA A 46 -13.23 -1.85 4.75
C ALA A 46 -14.59 -2.28 5.28
N GLU A 47 -14.72 -3.58 5.56
CA GLU A 47 -15.89 -4.19 6.19
C GLU A 47 -15.45 -5.00 7.40
N THR A 48 -16.21 -4.89 8.49
CA THR A 48 -15.97 -5.72 9.68
C THR A 48 -16.79 -6.99 9.54
N MET A 49 -16.09 -8.11 9.47
CA MET A 49 -16.69 -9.43 9.38
C MET A 49 -16.93 -9.98 10.78
N HIS A 50 -18.19 -10.36 11.02
CA HIS A 50 -18.63 -10.99 12.25
C HIS A 50 -18.88 -12.47 12.01
N VAL A 51 -18.04 -13.31 12.60
CA VAL A 51 -18.19 -14.77 12.52
C VAL A 51 -18.49 -15.30 13.92
N LYS A 52 -19.64 -15.96 14.09
CA LYS A 52 -20.09 -16.49 15.39
C LYS A 52 -19.01 -17.42 15.97
N GLY A 53 -18.58 -17.14 17.20
CA GLY A 53 -17.55 -17.93 17.89
C GLY A 53 -16.11 -17.64 17.46
N ARG A 54 -15.87 -16.59 16.67
CA ARG A 54 -14.52 -16.11 16.32
C ARG A 54 -14.37 -14.62 16.62
N ALA A 55 -13.13 -14.18 16.77
CA ALA A 55 -12.83 -12.75 16.85
C ALA A 55 -13.24 -12.05 15.55
N ASN A 56 -13.79 -10.85 15.68
CA ASN A 56 -14.11 -10.00 14.53
C ASN A 56 -12.81 -9.66 13.79
N PHE A 57 -12.87 -9.63 12.46
CA PHE A 57 -11.75 -9.20 11.62
C PHE A 57 -12.24 -8.22 10.57
N LYS A 58 -11.32 -7.40 10.06
CA LYS A 58 -11.61 -6.47 8.97
C LYS A 58 -11.08 -7.01 7.65
N GLU A 59 -11.94 -7.00 6.65
CA GLU A 59 -11.54 -7.12 5.25
C GLU A 59 -11.36 -5.73 4.65
N TRP A 60 -10.35 -5.60 3.81
CA TRP A 60 -9.95 -4.36 3.15
C TRP A 60 -9.83 -4.60 1.65
N TRP A 61 -10.23 -3.63 0.84
CA TRP A 61 -10.05 -3.68 -0.61
C TRP A 61 -9.86 -2.28 -1.18
N ILE A 62 -9.30 -2.19 -2.38
CA ILE A 62 -9.20 -0.94 -3.12
C ILE A 62 -10.61 -0.52 -3.51
N LYS A 63 -10.98 0.71 -3.13
CA LYS A 63 -12.30 1.27 -3.40
C LYS A 63 -12.57 1.33 -4.90
N ASP A 64 -13.81 1.03 -5.29
CA ASP A 64 -14.22 0.99 -6.70
C ASP A 64 -14.59 2.38 -7.23
N THR A 65 -13.68 3.35 -7.08
CA THR A 65 -13.82 4.67 -7.70
C THR A 65 -12.57 5.03 -8.51
N PRO A 66 -12.72 5.85 -9.56
CA PRO A 66 -11.58 6.32 -10.35
C PRO A 66 -10.51 6.99 -9.49
N GLU A 67 -10.91 7.83 -8.53
CA GLU A 67 -9.97 8.61 -7.71
C GLU A 67 -9.13 7.70 -6.79
N ALA A 68 -9.76 6.67 -6.20
CA ALA A 68 -9.06 5.71 -5.36
C ALA A 68 -8.03 4.90 -6.18
N ARG A 69 -8.41 4.50 -7.40
CA ARG A 69 -7.52 3.78 -8.32
C ARG A 69 -6.35 4.65 -8.78
N GLU A 70 -6.58 5.93 -9.08
CA GLU A 70 -5.50 6.86 -9.43
C GLU A 70 -4.52 7.07 -8.27
N LYS A 71 -5.03 7.31 -7.06
CA LYS A 71 -4.19 7.41 -5.86
C LYS A 71 -3.40 6.13 -5.60
N ALA A 72 -4.01 4.96 -5.79
CA ALA A 72 -3.32 3.68 -5.67
C ALA A 72 -2.16 3.56 -6.68
N LYS A 73 -2.35 4.02 -7.93
CA LYS A 73 -1.30 3.99 -8.97
C LYS A 73 -0.05 4.76 -8.57
N LEU A 74 -0.19 5.91 -7.90
CA LEU A 74 0.94 6.71 -7.43
C LEU A 74 1.91 5.94 -6.52
N TYR A 75 1.40 4.95 -5.77
CA TYR A 75 2.22 4.06 -4.94
C TYR A 75 2.81 2.88 -5.71
N LEU A 76 2.17 2.48 -6.81
CA LEU A 76 2.52 1.30 -7.60
C LEU A 76 3.52 1.62 -8.71
N GLU A 77 3.50 2.85 -9.22
CA GLU A 77 4.44 3.33 -10.21
C GLU A 77 5.86 3.36 -9.62
N PRO A 78 6.87 2.87 -10.35
CA PRO A 78 8.24 3.05 -9.93
C PRO A 78 8.52 4.55 -9.89
N SER A 79 8.79 5.11 -8.70
CA SER A 79 9.33 6.47 -8.61
C SER A 79 10.51 6.52 -9.56
N LYS A 80 10.43 7.37 -10.60
CA LYS A 80 11.57 7.67 -11.48
C LYS A 80 12.74 7.92 -10.54
N LYS A 81 13.76 7.06 -10.59
CA LYS A 81 15.02 7.35 -9.91
C LYS A 81 15.47 8.67 -10.51
N GLU A 82 15.34 9.75 -9.75
CA GLU A 82 16.13 10.96 -10.02
C GLU A 82 17.57 10.46 -10.07
N SER A 83 18.14 10.51 -11.27
CA SER A 83 19.55 10.21 -11.45
C SER A 83 20.27 11.28 -10.66
N ILE A 84 20.77 10.93 -9.47
CA ILE A 84 21.68 11.78 -8.72
C ILE A 84 22.90 11.91 -9.63
N GLN A 85 22.94 12.99 -10.40
CA GLN A 85 24.08 13.37 -11.20
C GLN A 85 25.20 13.59 -10.20
N ASN A 86 26.16 12.66 -10.14
CA ASN A 86 27.31 12.75 -9.26
C ASN A 86 28.08 14.05 -9.61
N PRO A 87 28.14 15.06 -8.72
CA PRO A 87 28.80 16.33 -9.03
C PRO A 87 30.33 16.22 -9.13
N ASN A 88 30.92 15.05 -8.83
CA ASN A 88 32.38 14.85 -8.85
C ASN A 88 32.96 14.34 -10.17
N ALA A 89 32.21 14.34 -11.28
CA ALA A 89 32.74 13.97 -12.59
C ALA A 89 33.51 15.10 -13.31
N ILE A 90 34.03 16.10 -12.58
CA ILE A 90 34.79 17.20 -13.15
C ILE A 90 36.22 17.20 -12.58
N LYS A 91 37.16 16.96 -13.52
CA LYS A 91 38.61 17.14 -13.47
C LYS A 91 39.44 16.02 -12.81
N SER A 92 40.03 15.20 -13.67
CA SER A 92 41.50 15.14 -13.68
C SER A 92 42.00 15.36 -15.10
N ARG A 93 43.05 16.17 -15.15
CA ARG A 93 43.80 16.64 -16.32
C ARG A 93 44.53 15.50 -17.02
#